data_AF-A0A419JZ67-F1
#
_entry.id   AF-A0A419JZ67-F1
#
_cell.length_a   1.000
_cell.length_b   1.000
_cell.length_c   1.000
_cell.angle_alpha   90.00
_cell.angle_beta   90.00
_cell.angle_gamma   90.00
#
_symmetry.space_group_name_H-M   'P 1'
#
loop_
_entity.id
_entity.type
_entity.pdbx_description
1 polymer ?
#
loop_
_entity_poly.entity_id
_entity_poly.type
_entity_poly.pdbx_seq_one_letter_code
_entity_poly.pdbx_strand_id
1 'polypeptide(L)'
;MYFDIAMPLTLFVVSTASALLAGKVERKLKSVLEEKEFSVKEAVFLVAAISVTVSLIVLVPQMAVMAIFLFSYSMLLFIFTYVFSDFQKTKAKLFSTTIFLTCLTAAIVSLFTFNNYNIVAYGAIALLCLSAFTFITLLYEENRVVSGERWYLAILPPALFILLYMFYSGTPIWFPYLLNMYGVIFAILITLYLGSLFTWKTTMIFIGLLTVMDIILVLFTGTMVSAAMHISSLRLPVLVSVPTIPVIITERGTVYMSLGLGDFFFAGLIGIQSLRKYGKQFALLSLVAMSISFFIFETILLNYKLGAFPGTLMIICGWLPLVAFKKLKH
;
A
#
# COMPACT_ATOMS: atom_id res chain seq x y z
N MET A 1 9.82 -26.29 14.00
CA MET A 1 10.28 -24.91 13.72
C MET A 1 9.18 -24.22 12.94
N TYR A 2 8.64 -23.13 13.47
CA TYR A 2 7.63 -22.34 12.77
C TYR A 2 8.30 -21.36 11.81
N PHE A 3 7.80 -21.26 10.58
CA PHE A 3 8.28 -20.29 9.59
C PHE A 3 7.10 -19.82 8.76
N ASP A 4 7.23 -18.65 8.14
CA ASP A 4 6.23 -18.13 7.21
C ASP A 4 6.89 -17.76 5.87
N ILE A 5 6.34 -18.25 4.78
CA ILE A 5 6.75 -17.88 3.41
C ILE A 5 5.82 -16.81 2.83
N ALA A 6 4.59 -16.67 3.35
CA ALA A 6 3.57 -15.81 2.77
C ALA A 6 3.96 -14.32 2.87
N MET A 7 4.38 -13.86 4.04
CA MET A 7 4.72 -12.44 4.23
C MET A 7 5.98 -12.00 3.47
N PRO A 8 7.11 -12.73 3.51
CA PRO A 8 8.30 -12.37 2.73
C PRO A 8 8.04 -12.42 1.22
N LEU A 9 7.22 -13.36 0.74
CA LEU A 9 6.81 -13.43 -0.66
C LEU A 9 5.93 -12.24 -1.04
N THR A 10 5.00 -11.84 -0.18
CA THR A 10 4.15 -10.66 -0.39
C THR A 10 5.01 -9.40 -0.47
N LEU A 11 5.96 -9.22 0.45
CA LEU A 11 6.94 -8.12 0.41
C LEU A 11 7.71 -8.11 -0.91
N PHE A 12 8.20 -9.26 -1.36
CA PHE A 12 8.90 -9.39 -2.64
C PHE A 12 8.03 -9.02 -3.84
N VAL A 13 6.80 -9.54 -3.91
CA VAL A 13 5.87 -9.29 -5.03
C VAL A 13 5.50 -7.81 -5.10
N VAL A 14 5.12 -7.21 -3.96
CA VAL A 14 4.72 -5.80 -3.90
C VAL A 14 5.87 -4.87 -4.25
N SER A 15 7.05 -5.07 -3.66
CA SER A 15 8.23 -4.24 -3.95
C SER A 15 8.71 -4.38 -5.39
N THR A 16 8.66 -5.59 -5.95
CA THR A 16 8.99 -5.86 -7.36
C THR A 16 7.98 -5.19 -8.29
N ALA A 17 6.68 -5.30 -7.99
CA ALA A 17 5.64 -4.63 -8.75
C ALA A 17 5.85 -3.11 -8.75
N SER A 18 6.09 -2.50 -7.59
CA SER A 18 6.39 -1.07 -7.48
C SER A 18 7.63 -0.68 -8.30
N ALA A 19 8.73 -1.44 -8.20
CA ALA A 19 9.95 -1.15 -8.94
C ALA A 19 9.77 -1.23 -10.46
N LEU A 20 9.07 -2.25 -10.95
CA LEU A 20 8.82 -2.43 -12.39
C LEU A 20 7.80 -1.42 -12.94
N LEU A 21 6.77 -1.09 -12.17
CA LEU A 21 5.78 -0.08 -12.55
C LEU A 21 6.39 1.32 -12.55
N ALA A 22 7.33 1.61 -11.64
CA ALA A 22 8.01 2.91 -11.59
C ALA A 22 8.65 3.26 -12.93
N GLY A 23 9.38 2.33 -13.56
CA GLY A 23 9.99 2.57 -14.87
C GLY A 23 9.00 2.90 -15.99
N LYS A 24 7.74 2.45 -15.90
CA LYS A 24 6.69 2.74 -16.89
C LYS A 24 5.95 4.04 -16.62
N VAL A 25 5.81 4.38 -15.35
CA VAL A 25 4.92 5.43 -14.81
C VAL A 25 5.70 6.73 -14.56
N GLU A 26 7.03 6.65 -14.37
CA GLU A 26 7.91 7.75 -13.98
C GLU A 26 7.80 8.97 -14.90
N ARG A 27 7.75 8.79 -16.23
CA ARG A 27 7.68 9.94 -17.16
C ARG A 27 6.41 10.77 -16.95
N LYS A 28 5.26 10.11 -16.77
CA LYS A 28 3.97 10.78 -16.53
C LYS A 28 3.90 11.39 -15.13
N LEU A 29 4.46 10.73 -14.12
CA LEU A 29 4.49 11.29 -12.76
C LEU A 29 5.41 12.50 -12.67
N LYS A 30 6.62 12.43 -13.24
CA LYS A 30 7.56 13.56 -13.22
C LYS A 30 7.04 14.79 -13.96
N SER A 31 6.36 14.60 -15.10
CA SER A 31 5.75 15.74 -15.81
C SER A 31 4.66 16.44 -14.99
N VAL A 32 3.90 15.70 -14.19
CA VAL A 32 2.85 16.25 -13.31
C VAL A 32 3.44 16.87 -12.03
N LEU A 33 4.54 16.32 -11.54
CA LEU A 33 5.24 16.80 -10.33
C LEU A 33 6.26 17.92 -10.63
N GLU A 34 6.21 18.53 -11.82
CA GLU A 34 7.13 19.59 -12.25
C GLU A 34 8.61 19.21 -12.11
N GLU A 35 8.92 17.92 -12.27
CA GLU A 35 10.26 17.35 -12.06
C GLU A 35 10.89 17.67 -10.69
N LYS A 36 10.05 18.00 -9.68
CA LYS A 36 10.53 18.27 -8.33
C LYS A 36 11.17 17.01 -7.74
N GLU A 37 12.37 17.18 -7.22
CA GLU A 37 13.09 16.16 -6.48
C GLU A 37 13.26 16.62 -5.03
N PHE A 38 13.18 15.67 -4.09
CA PHE A 38 13.40 15.99 -2.69
C PHE A 38 14.85 16.40 -2.45
N SER A 39 15.00 17.50 -1.72
CA SER A 39 16.24 17.89 -1.08
C SER A 39 16.52 17.03 0.16
N VAL A 40 17.77 17.02 0.62
CA VAL A 40 18.15 16.32 1.86
C VAL A 40 17.35 16.85 3.06
N LYS A 41 17.09 18.16 3.10
CA LYS A 41 16.33 18.79 4.20
C LYS A 41 14.89 18.29 4.23
N GLU A 42 14.25 18.16 3.07
CA GLU A 42 12.88 17.66 2.96
C GLU A 42 12.78 16.18 3.35
N ALA A 43 13.78 15.36 2.98
CA ALA A 43 13.83 13.96 3.40
C ALA A 43 13.97 13.83 4.94
N VAL A 44 14.80 14.66 5.57
CA VAL A 44 14.94 14.71 7.04
C VAL A 44 13.63 15.17 7.70
N PHE A 45 13.01 16.23 7.17
CA PHE A 45 11.74 16.74 7.66
C PHE A 45 10.62 15.70 7.55
N LEU A 46 10.59 14.94 6.45
CA LEU A 46 9.63 13.85 6.27
C LEU A 46 9.78 12.76 7.34
N VAL A 47 11.01 12.33 7.63
CA VAL A 47 11.25 11.34 8.70
C VAL A 47 10.80 11.89 10.05
N ALA A 48 11.17 13.13 10.37
CA ALA A 48 10.75 13.78 11.62
C ALA A 48 9.22 13.87 11.73
N ALA A 49 8.54 14.25 10.64
CA ALA A 49 7.08 14.33 10.58
C ALA A 49 6.42 12.96 10.76
N ILE A 50 6.95 11.89 10.15
CA ILE A 50 6.46 10.52 10.34
C ILE A 50 6.61 10.11 11.82
N SER A 51 7.78 10.32 12.41
CA SER A 51 8.04 9.96 13.82
C SER A 51 7.12 10.69 14.79
N VAL A 52 6.91 12.00 14.59
CA VAL A 52 5.99 12.80 15.40
C VAL A 52 4.56 12.31 15.21
N THR A 53 4.14 12.06 13.98
CA THR A 53 2.77 11.59 13.69
C THR A 53 2.50 10.24 14.34
N VAL A 54 3.42 9.27 14.22
CA VAL A 54 3.27 7.94 14.85
C VAL A 54 3.22 8.05 16.38
N SER A 55 3.95 8.99 16.98
CA SER A 55 3.94 9.18 18.43
C SER A 55 2.64 9.82 18.91
N LEU A 56 2.06 10.75 18.12
CA LEU A 56 0.85 11.48 18.49
C LEU A 56 -0.45 10.77 18.11
N ILE A 57 -0.43 9.83 17.15
CA ILE A 57 -1.66 9.23 16.61
C ILE A 57 -2.45 8.44 17.65
N VAL A 58 -1.81 7.98 18.73
CA VAL A 58 -2.45 7.31 19.87
C VAL A 58 -3.32 8.27 20.67
N LEU A 59 -3.03 9.58 20.63
CA LEU A 59 -3.78 10.64 21.31
C LEU A 59 -4.91 11.20 20.45
N VAL A 60 -4.90 10.93 19.13
CA VAL A 60 -5.87 11.49 18.18
C VAL A 60 -7.15 10.66 18.20
N PRO A 61 -8.34 11.28 18.23
CA PRO A 61 -9.60 10.55 18.16
C PRO A 61 -9.70 9.65 16.93
N GLN A 62 -10.21 8.44 17.11
CA GLN A 62 -10.38 7.43 16.06
C GLN A 62 -11.09 7.95 14.80
N MET A 63 -12.14 8.75 14.98
CA MET A 63 -12.89 9.34 13.86
C MET A 63 -12.04 10.32 13.04
N ALA A 64 -11.13 11.07 13.68
CA ALA A 64 -10.23 11.98 12.98
C ALA A 64 -9.17 11.21 12.19
N VAL A 65 -8.59 10.16 12.78
CA VAL A 65 -7.65 9.27 12.07
C VAL A 65 -8.31 8.64 10.85
N MET A 66 -9.53 8.12 11.02
CA MET A 66 -10.32 7.56 9.93
C MET A 66 -10.60 8.58 8.83
N ALA A 67 -11.07 9.78 9.18
CA ALA A 67 -11.36 10.83 8.20
C ALA A 67 -10.12 11.25 7.40
N ILE A 68 -9.00 11.48 8.08
CA ILE A 68 -7.72 11.85 7.44
C ILE A 68 -7.26 10.72 6.52
N PHE A 69 -7.29 9.47 6.98
CA PHE A 69 -6.85 8.34 6.17
C PHE A 69 -7.73 8.17 4.92
N LEU A 70 -9.06 8.17 5.08
CA LEU A 70 -10.00 8.02 3.97
C LEU A 70 -9.82 9.15 2.95
N PHE A 71 -9.64 10.38 3.42
CA PHE A 71 -9.36 11.53 2.56
C PHE A 71 -8.04 11.36 1.80
N SER A 72 -6.94 11.12 2.51
CA SER A 72 -5.61 10.96 1.91
C SER A 72 -5.57 9.81 0.91
N TYR A 73 -6.18 8.67 1.23
CA TYR A 73 -6.19 7.53 0.32
C TYR A 73 -7.08 7.78 -0.90
N SER A 74 -8.24 8.41 -0.72
CA SER A 74 -9.13 8.78 -1.83
C SER A 74 -8.47 9.77 -2.78
N MET A 75 -7.74 10.75 -2.23
CA MET A 75 -6.95 11.69 -3.03
C MET A 75 -5.84 10.99 -3.82
N LEU A 76 -5.16 10.03 -3.21
CA LEU A 76 -4.14 9.22 -3.88
C LEU A 76 -4.74 8.42 -5.05
N LEU A 77 -5.85 7.71 -4.82
CA LEU A 77 -6.57 6.97 -5.88
C LEU A 77 -7.04 7.91 -7.00
N PHE A 78 -7.57 9.07 -6.63
CA PHE A 78 -8.00 10.10 -7.58
C PHE A 78 -6.84 10.60 -8.44
N ILE A 79 -5.74 11.04 -7.82
CA ILE A 79 -4.57 11.59 -8.52
C ILE A 79 -4.01 10.56 -9.51
N PHE A 80 -3.80 9.31 -9.08
CA PHE A 80 -3.29 8.29 -9.99
C PHE A 80 -4.27 8.04 -11.14
N THR A 81 -5.55 7.87 -10.86
CA THR A 81 -6.52 7.60 -11.92
C THR A 81 -6.63 8.79 -12.87
N TYR A 82 -6.55 10.02 -12.37
CA TYR A 82 -6.56 11.25 -13.15
C TYR A 82 -5.34 11.38 -14.06
N VAL A 83 -4.13 11.26 -13.51
CA VAL A 83 -2.85 11.34 -14.26
C VAL A 83 -2.78 10.30 -15.36
N PHE A 84 -3.34 9.11 -15.09
CA PHE A 84 -3.36 8.05 -16.07
C PHE A 84 -4.55 8.13 -17.03
N SER A 85 -5.59 8.91 -16.72
CA SER A 85 -6.88 8.95 -17.43
C SER A 85 -6.83 9.24 -18.94
N ASP A 86 -5.72 9.78 -19.44
CA ASP A 86 -5.45 10.03 -20.86
C ASP A 86 -5.09 8.75 -21.66
N PHE A 87 -5.83 7.66 -21.44
CA PHE A 87 -5.67 6.42 -22.22
C PHE A 87 -6.54 6.43 -23.48
N GLN A 88 -6.23 5.54 -24.43
CA GLN A 88 -7.09 5.21 -25.56
C GLN A 88 -8.52 4.91 -25.11
N LYS A 89 -9.51 5.34 -25.92
CA LYS A 89 -10.95 5.15 -25.67
C LYS A 89 -11.31 3.71 -25.29
N THR A 90 -10.70 2.71 -25.93
CA THR A 90 -10.90 1.28 -25.61
C THR A 90 -10.52 0.94 -24.18
N LYS A 91 -9.42 1.51 -23.65
CA LYS A 91 -8.97 1.27 -22.27
C LYS A 91 -9.85 2.00 -21.26
N ALA A 92 -10.33 3.20 -21.58
CA ALA A 92 -11.29 3.93 -20.75
C ALA A 92 -12.64 3.20 -20.66
N LYS A 93 -13.12 2.64 -21.79
CA LYS A 93 -14.32 1.80 -21.82
C LYS A 93 -14.11 0.54 -20.98
N LEU A 94 -13.00 -0.18 -21.17
CA LEU A 94 -12.67 -1.36 -20.38
C LEU A 94 -12.64 -1.07 -18.88
N PHE A 95 -11.97 0.01 -18.47
CA PHE A 95 -11.90 0.44 -17.06
C PHE A 95 -13.29 0.69 -16.47
N SER A 96 -14.13 1.43 -17.19
CA SER A 96 -15.50 1.74 -16.76
C SER A 96 -16.36 0.48 -16.67
N THR A 97 -16.25 -0.43 -17.65
CA THR A 97 -16.95 -1.72 -17.65
C THR A 97 -16.52 -2.59 -16.49
N THR A 98 -15.23 -2.65 -16.17
CA THR A 98 -14.72 -3.42 -15.02
C THR A 98 -15.30 -2.87 -13.72
N ILE A 99 -15.25 -1.54 -13.51
CA ILE A 99 -15.81 -0.93 -12.31
C ILE A 99 -17.33 -1.19 -12.22
N PHE A 100 -18.06 -1.02 -13.32
CA PHE A 100 -19.49 -1.31 -13.40
C PHE A 100 -19.80 -2.75 -12.96
N LEU A 101 -19.11 -3.74 -13.55
CA LEU A 101 -19.29 -5.15 -13.21
C LEU A 101 -18.95 -5.42 -11.74
N THR A 102 -17.88 -4.83 -11.21
CA THR A 102 -17.51 -4.99 -9.79
C THR A 102 -18.56 -4.39 -8.85
N CYS A 103 -19.12 -3.22 -9.16
CA CYS A 103 -20.19 -2.61 -8.36
C CYS A 103 -21.47 -3.46 -8.39
N LEU A 104 -21.85 -3.95 -9.57
CA LEU A 104 -23.06 -4.74 -9.76
C LEU A 104 -22.96 -6.09 -9.05
N THR A 105 -21.84 -6.79 -9.22
CA THR A 105 -21.58 -8.07 -8.52
C THR A 105 -21.54 -7.87 -7.01
N ALA A 106 -20.85 -6.84 -6.51
CA ALA A 106 -20.83 -6.51 -5.10
C ALA A 106 -22.24 -6.19 -4.57
N ALA A 107 -23.04 -5.40 -5.28
CA ALA A 107 -24.42 -5.10 -4.88
C ALA A 107 -25.30 -6.36 -4.78
N ILE A 108 -25.22 -7.25 -5.77
CA ILE A 108 -25.97 -8.51 -5.79
C ILE A 108 -25.56 -9.40 -4.61
N VAL A 109 -24.26 -9.66 -4.44
CA VAL A 109 -23.75 -10.48 -3.32
C VAL A 109 -24.23 -9.95 -1.97
N SER A 110 -24.35 -8.64 -1.86
CA SER A 110 -24.74 -7.95 -0.63
C SER A 110 -26.21 -8.14 -0.28
N LEU A 111 -27.09 -8.14 -1.28
CA LEU A 111 -28.52 -8.42 -1.09
C LEU A 111 -28.77 -9.88 -0.67
N PHE A 112 -27.99 -10.83 -1.19
CA PHE A 112 -28.22 -12.26 -0.93
C PHE A 112 -27.48 -12.80 0.29
N THR A 113 -26.27 -12.33 0.58
CA THR A 113 -25.37 -12.98 1.56
C THR A 113 -25.43 -12.33 2.94
N PHE A 114 -25.62 -11.01 3.00
CA PHE A 114 -25.49 -10.23 4.24
C PHE A 114 -26.81 -9.65 4.73
N ASN A 115 -27.93 -10.28 4.38
CA ASN A 115 -29.28 -9.81 4.69
C ASN A 115 -29.53 -9.57 6.19
N ASN A 116 -28.72 -10.17 7.08
CA ASN A 116 -28.80 -9.98 8.54
C ASN A 116 -28.12 -8.68 9.03
N TYR A 117 -27.36 -7.96 8.19
CA TYR A 117 -26.69 -6.71 8.56
C TYR A 117 -27.43 -5.53 7.93
N ASN A 118 -28.21 -4.79 8.73
CA ASN A 118 -29.02 -3.65 8.26
C ASN A 118 -28.22 -2.60 7.45
N ILE A 119 -26.95 -2.38 7.80
CA ILE A 119 -26.07 -1.42 7.10
C ILE A 119 -25.69 -1.90 5.69
N VAL A 120 -25.58 -3.21 5.48
CA VAL A 120 -25.16 -3.79 4.19
C VAL A 120 -26.24 -3.65 3.12
N ALA A 121 -27.52 -3.65 3.52
CA ALA A 121 -28.63 -3.36 2.60
C ALA A 121 -28.54 -1.95 2.00
N TYR A 122 -28.22 -0.94 2.82
CA TYR A 122 -27.94 0.43 2.32
C TYR A 122 -26.69 0.46 1.43
N GLY A 123 -25.68 -0.36 1.75
CA GLY A 123 -24.50 -0.54 0.92
C GLY A 123 -24.82 -1.10 -0.48
N ALA A 124 -25.76 -2.04 -0.59
CA ALA A 124 -26.19 -2.56 -1.87
C ALA A 124 -26.86 -1.47 -2.74
N ILE A 125 -27.73 -0.65 -2.14
CA ILE A 125 -28.36 0.48 -2.83
C ILE A 125 -27.30 1.49 -3.29
N ALA A 126 -26.35 1.84 -2.43
CA ALA A 126 -25.29 2.78 -2.78
C ALA A 126 -24.40 2.26 -3.93
N LEU A 127 -24.08 0.96 -3.94
CA LEU A 127 -23.35 0.33 -5.04
C LEU A 127 -24.17 0.24 -6.34
N LEU A 128 -25.49 0.09 -6.27
CA LEU A 128 -26.37 0.19 -7.43
C LEU A 128 -26.43 1.62 -7.98
N CYS A 129 -26.43 2.64 -7.12
CA CYS A 129 -26.32 4.03 -7.57
C CYS A 129 -24.97 4.28 -8.25
N LEU A 130 -23.88 3.77 -7.68
CA LEU A 130 -22.55 3.89 -8.29
C LEU A 130 -22.47 3.11 -9.62
N SER A 131 -23.08 1.93 -9.71
CA SER A 131 -23.13 1.16 -10.96
C SER A 131 -23.93 1.91 -12.04
N ALA A 132 -25.08 2.50 -11.69
CA ALA A 132 -25.84 3.35 -12.60
C ALA A 132 -25.02 4.57 -13.08
N PHE A 133 -24.31 5.24 -12.17
CA PHE A 133 -23.40 6.33 -12.54
C PHE A 133 -22.30 5.85 -13.49
N THR A 134 -21.65 4.71 -13.20
CA THR A 134 -20.60 4.15 -14.08
C THR A 134 -21.15 3.76 -15.45
N PHE A 135 -22.39 3.29 -15.53
CA PHE A 135 -23.07 2.99 -16.79
C PHE A 135 -23.31 4.26 -17.61
N ILE A 136 -23.75 5.35 -16.98
CA ILE A 136 -23.87 6.66 -17.63
C ILE A 136 -22.51 7.14 -18.14
N THR A 137 -21.43 6.98 -17.35
CA THR A 137 -20.09 7.35 -17.81
C THR A 137 -19.61 6.52 -19.01
N LEU A 138 -20.03 5.25 -19.10
CA LEU A 138 -19.72 4.38 -20.23
C LEU A 138 -20.45 4.83 -21.50
N LEU A 139 -21.73 5.19 -21.40
CA LEU A 139 -22.50 5.75 -22.51
C LEU A 139 -21.94 7.11 -22.97
N TYR A 140 -21.53 7.94 -22.01
CA TYR A 140 -20.88 9.22 -22.31
C TYR A 140 -19.56 9.02 -23.07
N GLU A 141 -18.72 8.07 -22.63
CA GLU A 141 -17.46 7.75 -23.31
C GLU A 141 -17.69 7.22 -24.73
N GLU A 142 -18.74 6.43 -24.96
CA GLU A 142 -19.10 5.92 -26.28
C GLU A 142 -19.40 7.04 -27.28
N ASN A 143 -20.11 8.07 -26.84
CA ASN A 143 -20.46 9.23 -27.66
C ASN A 143 -19.37 10.30 -27.73
N ARG A 144 -18.30 10.18 -26.93
CA ARG A 144 -17.22 11.18 -26.87
C ARG A 144 -16.33 11.11 -28.10
N VAL A 145 -16.12 12.27 -28.73
CA VAL A 145 -15.28 12.47 -29.91
C VAL A 145 -13.86 12.95 -29.53
N VAL A 146 -13.72 13.71 -28.44
CA VAL A 146 -12.45 14.35 -28.03
C VAL A 146 -11.69 13.48 -27.02
N SER A 147 -10.41 13.20 -27.30
CA SER A 147 -9.49 12.56 -26.36
C SER A 147 -8.84 13.61 -25.44
N GLY A 148 -9.19 13.60 -24.17
CA GLY A 148 -8.54 14.40 -23.13
C GLY A 148 -8.81 13.84 -21.75
N GLU A 149 -8.20 14.44 -20.72
CA GLU A 149 -8.27 13.99 -19.32
C GLU A 149 -9.72 13.76 -18.85
N ARG A 150 -9.91 12.68 -18.08
CA ARG A 150 -11.24 12.18 -17.68
C ARG A 150 -11.40 12.27 -16.17
N TRP A 151 -11.74 13.45 -15.67
CA TRP A 151 -12.00 13.67 -14.24
C TRP A 151 -13.12 12.76 -13.71
N TYR A 152 -14.15 12.49 -14.51
CA TYR A 152 -15.26 11.61 -14.15
C TYR A 152 -14.86 10.15 -13.99
N LEU A 153 -13.79 9.68 -14.64
CA LEU A 153 -13.24 8.34 -14.39
C LEU A 153 -12.38 8.32 -13.12
N ALA A 154 -11.72 9.44 -12.82
CA ALA A 154 -10.87 9.55 -11.64
C ALA A 154 -11.64 9.47 -10.32
N ILE A 155 -12.92 9.85 -10.32
CA ILE A 155 -13.78 9.77 -9.13
C ILE A 155 -14.26 8.35 -8.81
N LEU A 156 -14.22 7.42 -9.79
CA LEU A 156 -14.79 6.08 -9.63
C LEU A 156 -14.03 5.23 -8.59
N PRO A 157 -12.69 5.10 -8.63
CA PRO A 157 -11.97 4.33 -7.61
C PRO A 157 -12.12 4.83 -6.17
N PRO A 158 -11.99 6.15 -5.86
CA PRO A 158 -12.19 6.62 -4.50
C PRO A 158 -13.64 6.46 -4.03
N ALA A 159 -14.64 6.69 -4.90
CA ALA A 159 -16.04 6.45 -4.55
C ALA A 159 -16.31 4.98 -4.22
N LEU A 160 -15.80 4.06 -5.05
CA LEU A 160 -15.92 2.63 -4.82
C LEU A 160 -15.24 2.21 -3.50
N PHE A 161 -14.03 2.72 -3.22
CA PHE A 161 -13.33 2.44 -1.97
C PHE A 161 -14.10 2.94 -0.73
N ILE A 162 -14.61 4.18 -0.75
CA ILE A 162 -15.37 4.75 0.37
C ILE A 162 -16.64 3.94 0.63
N LEU A 163 -17.39 3.59 -0.42
CA LEU A 163 -18.61 2.79 -0.27
C LEU A 163 -18.29 1.39 0.28
N LEU A 164 -17.26 0.73 -0.23
CA LEU A 164 -16.84 -0.56 0.28
C LEU A 164 -16.41 -0.49 1.75
N TYR A 165 -15.63 0.52 2.13
CA TYR A 165 -15.22 0.72 3.51
C TYR A 165 -16.41 0.99 4.44
N MET A 166 -17.28 1.93 4.08
CA MET A 166 -18.38 2.39 4.93
C MET A 166 -19.40 1.27 5.22
N PHE A 167 -19.72 0.47 4.21
CA PHE A 167 -20.78 -0.53 4.32
C PHE A 167 -20.27 -1.96 4.59
N TYR A 168 -19.03 -2.28 4.18
CA TYR A 168 -18.51 -3.65 4.26
C TYR A 168 -17.38 -3.84 5.25
N SER A 169 -16.82 -2.79 5.86
CA SER A 169 -15.74 -2.92 6.87
C SER A 169 -16.08 -3.87 8.01
N GLY A 170 -17.36 -4.01 8.36
CA GLY A 170 -17.88 -4.95 9.35
C GLY A 170 -17.87 -6.42 8.94
N THR A 171 -17.82 -6.73 7.65
CA THR A 171 -18.08 -8.06 7.09
C THR A 171 -16.82 -8.93 6.96
N PRO A 172 -16.96 -10.27 6.88
CA PRO A 172 -15.84 -11.19 6.61
C PRO A 172 -15.18 -11.04 5.24
N ILE A 173 -15.81 -10.32 4.29
CA ILE A 173 -15.20 -10.02 2.99
C ILE A 173 -14.13 -8.94 3.16
N TRP A 174 -14.31 -8.02 4.10
CA TRP A 174 -13.38 -6.93 4.31
C TRP A 174 -12.03 -7.42 4.84
N PHE A 175 -12.04 -8.15 5.95
CA PHE A 175 -10.84 -8.77 6.49
C PHE A 175 -10.92 -10.30 6.34
N PRO A 176 -9.91 -10.95 5.71
CA PRO A 176 -8.62 -10.38 5.29
C PRO A 176 -8.60 -9.81 3.86
N TYR A 177 -9.59 -10.09 3.01
CA TYR A 177 -9.44 -9.96 1.55
C TYR A 177 -9.37 -8.51 1.05
N LEU A 178 -10.44 -7.72 1.19
CA LEU A 178 -10.44 -6.35 0.65
C LEU A 178 -9.43 -5.45 1.37
N LEU A 179 -9.25 -5.63 2.68
CA LEU A 179 -8.28 -4.89 3.47
C LEU A 179 -6.86 -5.10 2.94
N ASN A 180 -6.46 -6.34 2.68
CA ASN A 180 -5.15 -6.65 2.10
C ASN A 180 -5.03 -6.16 0.67
N MET A 181 -6.07 -6.31 -0.15
CA MET A 181 -6.07 -5.84 -1.53
C MET A 181 -5.84 -4.32 -1.59
N TYR A 182 -6.61 -3.54 -0.82
CA TYR A 182 -6.44 -2.10 -0.74
C TYR A 182 -5.13 -1.70 -0.06
N GLY A 183 -4.67 -2.45 0.94
CA GLY A 183 -3.35 -2.24 1.55
C GLY A 183 -2.23 -2.38 0.52
N VAL A 184 -2.25 -3.44 -0.29
CA VAL A 184 -1.27 -3.65 -1.36
C VAL A 184 -1.36 -2.55 -2.43
N ILE A 185 -2.58 -2.16 -2.85
CA ILE A 185 -2.76 -1.05 -3.79
C ILE A 185 -2.17 0.24 -3.21
N PHE A 186 -2.48 0.56 -1.95
CA PHE A 186 -1.94 1.73 -1.27
C PHE A 186 -0.41 1.70 -1.26
N ALA A 187 0.19 0.58 -0.83
CA ALA A 187 1.63 0.41 -0.77
C ALA A 187 2.28 0.66 -2.13
N ILE A 188 1.72 0.11 -3.21
CA ILE A 188 2.25 0.32 -4.57
C ILE A 188 2.16 1.79 -4.95
N LEU A 189 0.98 2.41 -4.79
CA LEU A 189 0.74 3.77 -5.22
C LEU A 189 1.58 4.79 -4.44
N ILE A 190 1.68 4.68 -3.11
CA ILE A 190 2.52 5.59 -2.32
C ILE A 190 4.01 5.44 -2.67
N THR A 191 4.45 4.21 -2.94
CA THR A 191 5.82 3.93 -3.39
C THR A 191 6.11 4.56 -4.74
N LEU A 192 5.19 4.45 -5.70
CA LEU A 192 5.33 5.08 -7.01
C LEU A 192 5.35 6.61 -6.89
N TYR A 193 4.45 7.16 -6.09
CA TYR A 193 4.32 8.60 -5.89
C TYR A 193 5.58 9.19 -5.26
N LEU A 194 5.91 8.78 -4.02
CA LEU A 194 7.06 9.31 -3.30
C LEU A 194 8.37 8.86 -3.95
N GLY A 195 8.48 7.62 -4.42
CA GLY A 195 9.70 7.11 -5.07
C GLY A 195 10.10 7.88 -6.33
N SER A 196 9.15 8.56 -6.99
CA SER A 196 9.45 9.47 -8.11
C SER A 196 10.17 10.74 -7.69
N LEU A 197 9.93 11.24 -6.47
CA LEU A 197 10.52 12.46 -5.89
C LEU A 197 11.91 12.21 -5.29
N PHE A 198 12.20 10.98 -4.84
CA PHE A 198 13.48 10.67 -4.24
C PHE A 198 14.60 10.52 -5.27
N THR A 199 15.80 10.99 -4.90
CA THR A 199 17.05 10.71 -5.61
C THR A 199 17.84 9.63 -4.88
N TRP A 200 18.87 9.07 -5.52
CA TRP A 200 19.75 8.09 -4.88
C TRP A 200 20.38 8.64 -3.58
N LYS A 201 20.83 9.90 -3.59
CA LYS A 201 21.46 10.52 -2.42
C LYS A 201 20.48 10.72 -1.27
N THR A 202 19.29 11.25 -1.55
CA THR A 202 18.28 11.48 -0.50
C THR A 202 17.69 10.19 0.02
N THR A 203 17.57 9.17 -0.84
CA THR A 203 17.14 7.83 -0.44
C THR A 203 18.07 7.21 0.59
N MET A 204 19.40 7.30 0.41
CA MET A 204 20.37 6.76 1.38
C MET A 204 20.19 7.38 2.78
N ILE A 205 20.01 8.70 2.82
CA ILE A 205 19.84 9.45 4.08
C ILE A 205 18.49 9.12 4.71
N PHE A 206 17.42 9.13 3.91
CA PHE A 206 16.07 8.78 4.34
C PHE A 206 16.01 7.38 4.93
N ILE A 207 16.61 6.40 4.25
CA ILE A 207 16.68 5.00 4.69
C ILE A 207 17.38 4.92 6.05
N GLY A 208 18.58 5.50 6.16
CA GLY A 208 19.36 5.43 7.39
C GLY A 208 18.66 6.09 8.58
N LEU A 209 18.02 7.25 8.36
CA LEU A 209 17.29 7.94 9.42
C LEU A 209 16.02 7.20 9.81
N LEU A 210 15.26 6.70 8.83
CA LEU A 210 14.01 6.00 9.10
C LEU A 210 14.26 4.72 9.90
N THR A 211 15.34 3.98 9.63
CA THR A 211 15.62 2.74 10.37
C THR A 211 16.08 2.99 11.79
N VAL A 212 16.85 4.05 12.02
CA VAL A 212 17.18 4.49 13.39
C VAL A 212 15.90 4.85 14.14
N MET A 213 14.99 5.61 13.49
CA MET A 213 13.70 5.96 14.10
C MET A 213 12.82 4.72 14.33
N ASP A 214 12.77 3.76 13.42
CA ASP A 214 12.00 2.53 13.55
C ASP A 214 12.50 1.67 14.71
N ILE A 215 13.83 1.53 14.85
CA ILE A 215 14.45 0.87 16.01
C ILE A 215 14.02 1.54 17.32
N ILE A 216 14.05 2.88 17.38
CA ILE A 216 13.62 3.63 18.57
C ILE A 216 12.13 3.42 18.85
N LEU A 217 11.28 3.57 17.84
CA LEU A 217 9.82 3.53 17.99
C LEU A 217 9.26 2.13 18.30
N VAL A 218 9.95 1.07 17.86
CA VAL A 218 9.54 -0.32 18.07
C VAL A 218 10.18 -0.91 19.32
N LEU A 219 11.51 -0.84 19.46
CA LEU A 219 12.24 -1.54 20.53
C LEU A 219 12.35 -0.73 21.82
N PHE A 220 12.46 0.60 21.74
CA PHE A 220 12.68 1.44 22.92
C PHE A 220 11.38 2.03 23.47
N THR A 221 10.55 2.65 22.63
CA THR A 221 9.32 3.31 23.09
C THR A 221 8.08 2.41 23.00
N GLY A 222 8.08 1.42 22.10
CA GLY A 222 6.91 0.58 21.81
C GLY A 222 5.69 1.35 21.25
N THR A 223 5.86 2.63 20.91
CA THR A 223 4.77 3.51 20.47
C THR A 223 4.20 3.06 19.13
N MET A 224 5.01 2.44 18.28
CA MET A 224 4.54 1.88 17.01
C MET A 224 3.53 0.75 17.22
N VAL A 225 3.71 -0.10 18.23
CA VAL A 225 2.78 -1.19 18.54
C VAL A 225 1.46 -0.62 19.06
N SER A 226 1.51 0.38 19.94
CA SER A 226 0.32 1.08 20.44
C SER A 226 -0.45 1.78 19.31
N ALA A 227 0.27 2.48 18.42
CA ALA A 227 -0.31 3.12 17.24
C ALA A 227 -0.97 2.09 16.30
N ALA A 228 -0.29 0.97 16.04
CA ALA A 228 -0.83 -0.10 15.20
C ALA A 228 -2.11 -0.71 15.79
N MET A 229 -2.19 -0.92 17.11
CA MET A 229 -3.42 -1.39 17.76
C MET A 229 -4.57 -0.37 17.64
N HIS A 230 -4.28 0.92 17.84
CA HIS A 230 -5.27 1.99 17.74
C HIS A 230 -5.84 2.16 16.32
N ILE A 231 -5.02 1.96 15.29
CA ILE A 231 -5.44 2.13 13.89
C ILE A 231 -6.05 0.82 13.34
N SER A 232 -5.51 -0.34 13.72
CA SER A 232 -6.04 -1.64 13.27
C SER A 232 -7.48 -1.89 13.77
N SER A 233 -7.87 -1.34 14.93
CA SER A 233 -9.27 -1.40 15.38
C SER A 233 -10.25 -0.70 14.45
N LEU A 234 -9.77 0.25 13.62
CA LEU A 234 -10.57 0.94 12.61
C LEU A 234 -10.72 0.14 11.31
N ARG A 235 -10.05 -1.03 11.20
CA ARG A 235 -10.04 -1.87 9.98
C ARG A 235 -9.63 -1.10 8.73
N LEU A 236 -8.79 -0.08 8.89
CA LEU A 236 -8.22 0.67 7.78
C LEU A 236 -7.14 -0.17 7.08
N PRO A 237 -6.96 -0.04 5.75
CA PRO A 237 -5.92 -0.74 5.01
C PRO A 237 -4.54 -0.08 5.25
N VAL A 238 -4.09 -0.04 6.51
CA VAL A 238 -2.77 0.47 6.94
C VAL A 238 -1.73 -0.62 7.18
N LEU A 239 -2.17 -1.87 7.16
CA LEU A 239 -1.38 -3.08 7.38
C LEU A 239 -1.83 -4.11 6.35
N VAL A 240 -0.92 -4.99 5.92
CA VAL A 240 -1.27 -6.19 5.14
C VAL A 240 -1.10 -7.40 6.05
N SER A 241 -2.17 -8.17 6.23
CA SER A 241 -2.24 -9.30 7.14
C SER A 241 -2.49 -10.61 6.39
N VAL A 242 -1.44 -11.39 6.15
CA VAL A 242 -1.54 -12.66 5.40
C VAL A 242 -1.51 -13.86 6.36
N PRO A 243 -2.26 -14.94 6.06
CA PRO A 243 -2.14 -16.17 6.83
C PRO A 243 -0.75 -16.78 6.63
N THR A 244 -0.18 -17.35 7.69
CA THR A 244 1.16 -17.96 7.58
C THR A 244 1.13 -19.19 6.68
N ILE A 245 2.22 -19.44 5.95
CA ILE A 245 2.43 -20.64 5.14
C ILE A 245 3.76 -21.28 5.56
N PRO A 246 3.73 -22.47 6.21
CA PRO A 246 2.56 -23.30 6.54
C PRO A 246 1.61 -22.67 7.57
N VAL A 247 0.32 -23.04 7.50
CA VAL A 247 -0.72 -22.49 8.38
C VAL A 247 -0.46 -22.92 9.81
N ILE A 248 -0.30 -21.95 10.70
CA ILE A 248 -0.12 -22.17 12.13
C ILE A 248 -1.49 -21.96 12.79
N ILE A 249 -2.06 -23.03 13.33
CA ILE A 249 -3.33 -22.99 14.06
C ILE A 249 -3.00 -23.03 15.55
N THR A 250 -3.46 -22.00 16.27
CA THR A 250 -3.39 -21.94 17.73
C THR A 250 -4.78 -22.12 18.32
N GLU A 251 -4.91 -22.28 19.65
CA GLU A 251 -6.20 -22.33 20.35
C GLU A 251 -7.09 -21.09 20.09
N ARG A 252 -6.50 -19.98 19.64
CA ARG A 252 -7.19 -18.72 19.29
C ARG A 252 -7.50 -18.56 17.79
N GLY A 253 -7.23 -19.59 16.98
CA GLY A 253 -7.43 -19.59 15.53
C GLY A 253 -6.14 -19.53 14.73
N THR A 254 -6.27 -19.24 13.43
CA THR A 254 -5.15 -19.13 12.48
C THR A 254 -4.32 -17.89 12.76
N VAL A 255 -3.00 -18.06 12.85
CA VAL A 255 -2.07 -16.93 13.02
C VAL A 255 -1.94 -16.19 11.70
N TYR A 256 -2.14 -14.86 11.76
CA TYR A 256 -1.87 -13.96 10.65
C TYR A 256 -0.59 -13.19 10.93
N MET A 257 0.31 -13.15 9.95
CA MET A 257 1.43 -12.23 9.97
C MET A 257 0.96 -10.88 9.42
N SER A 258 1.31 -9.79 10.10
CA SER A 258 0.94 -8.45 9.67
C SER A 258 2.17 -7.58 9.49
N LEU A 259 2.25 -6.88 8.36
CA LEU A 259 3.33 -5.94 8.05
C LEU A 259 2.76 -4.56 7.71
N GLY A 260 3.43 -3.52 8.19
CA GLY A 260 3.02 -2.13 7.95
C GLY A 260 3.25 -1.70 6.50
N LEU A 261 2.39 -0.84 5.98
CA LEU A 261 2.58 -0.25 4.66
C LEU A 261 3.91 0.51 4.52
N GLY A 262 4.42 1.06 5.63
CA GLY A 262 5.72 1.73 5.67
C GLY A 262 6.87 0.81 5.26
N ASP A 263 6.84 -0.46 5.64
CA ASP A 263 7.88 -1.44 5.30
C ASP A 263 7.84 -1.82 3.82
N PHE A 264 6.63 -1.97 3.25
CA PHE A 264 6.46 -2.15 1.81
C PHE A 264 6.96 -0.94 1.02
N PHE A 265 6.62 0.27 1.49
CA PHE A 265 7.10 1.52 0.92
C PHE A 265 8.63 1.58 0.95
N PHE A 266 9.23 1.23 2.09
CA PHE A 266 10.67 1.23 2.29
C PHE A 266 11.39 0.26 1.35
N ALA A 267 10.95 -1.01 1.29
CA ALA A 267 11.52 -2.00 0.37
C ALA A 267 11.32 -1.59 -1.11
N GLY A 268 10.13 -1.10 -1.45
CA GLY A 268 9.81 -0.63 -2.78
C GLY A 268 10.64 0.58 -3.22
N LEU A 269 10.87 1.55 -2.33
CA LEU A 269 11.73 2.71 -2.56
C LEU A 269 13.16 2.26 -2.85
N ILE A 270 13.72 1.35 -2.06
CA ILE A 270 15.05 0.80 -2.31
C ILE A 270 15.09 0.09 -3.65
N GLY A 271 14.05 -0.68 -3.99
CA GLY A 271 13.92 -1.36 -5.28
C GLY A 271 13.96 -0.40 -6.46
N ILE A 272 13.14 0.67 -6.43
CA ILE A 272 13.11 1.72 -7.47
C ILE A 272 14.48 2.38 -7.63
N GLN A 273 15.13 2.73 -6.52
CA GLN A 273 16.38 3.47 -6.55
C GLN A 273 17.55 2.59 -6.97
N SER A 274 17.54 1.31 -6.57
CA SER A 274 18.50 0.31 -7.03
C SER A 274 18.33 0.05 -8.54
N LEU A 275 17.09 0.06 -9.05
CA LEU A 275 16.80 -0.07 -10.48
C LEU A 275 17.39 1.10 -11.26
N ARG A 276 17.18 2.33 -10.79
CA ARG A 276 17.73 3.55 -11.42
C ARG A 276 19.25 3.58 -11.40
N LYS A 277 19.88 3.21 -10.28
CA LYS A 277 21.33 3.37 -10.11
C LYS A 277 22.16 2.23 -10.71
N TYR A 278 21.66 1.00 -10.61
CA TYR A 278 22.45 -0.21 -10.86
C TYR A 278 21.83 -1.17 -11.87
N GLY A 279 20.66 -0.83 -12.42
CA GLY A 279 19.96 -1.61 -13.43
C GLY A 279 19.09 -2.74 -12.88
N LYS A 280 18.34 -3.38 -13.78
CA LYS A 280 17.27 -4.35 -13.46
C LYS A 280 17.75 -5.59 -12.71
N GLN A 281 18.87 -6.18 -13.12
CA GLN A 281 19.40 -7.40 -12.51
C GLN A 281 19.77 -7.17 -11.04
N PHE A 282 20.45 -6.05 -10.74
CA PHE A 282 20.86 -5.73 -9.38
C PHE A 282 19.66 -5.37 -8.49
N ALA A 283 18.67 -4.66 -9.02
CA ALA A 283 17.45 -4.35 -8.29
C ALA A 283 16.67 -5.62 -7.92
N LEU A 284 16.51 -6.55 -8.85
CA LEU A 284 15.85 -7.83 -8.57
C LEU A 284 16.61 -8.62 -7.50
N LEU A 285 17.95 -8.73 -7.64
CA LEU A 285 18.79 -9.43 -6.68
C LEU A 285 18.72 -8.79 -5.28
N SER A 286 18.65 -7.45 -5.23
CA SER A 286 18.44 -6.70 -3.99
C SER A 286 17.11 -7.04 -3.32
N LEU A 287 16.01 -7.06 -4.09
CA LEU A 287 14.68 -7.40 -3.56
C LEU A 287 14.59 -8.86 -3.08
N VAL A 288 15.25 -9.78 -3.79
CA VAL A 288 15.37 -11.18 -3.36
C VAL A 288 16.12 -11.26 -2.03
N ALA A 289 17.25 -10.58 -1.88
CA ALA A 289 18.02 -10.59 -0.64
C ALA A 289 17.28 -9.94 0.54
N MET A 290 16.53 -8.86 0.30
CA MET A 290 15.64 -8.27 1.32
C MET A 290 14.59 -9.28 1.79
N SER A 291 13.94 -9.98 0.85
CA SER A 291 12.92 -10.99 1.16
C SER A 291 13.51 -12.18 1.92
N ILE A 292 14.70 -12.66 1.54
CA ILE A 292 15.41 -13.74 2.26
C ILE A 292 15.79 -13.29 3.67
N SER A 293 16.32 -12.08 3.82
CA SER A 293 16.64 -11.50 5.14
C SER A 293 15.38 -11.43 6.01
N PHE A 294 14.29 -10.90 5.45
CA PHE A 294 13.00 -10.81 6.12
C PHE A 294 12.50 -12.19 6.59
N PHE A 295 12.55 -13.20 5.71
CA PHE A 295 12.20 -14.59 6.03
C PHE A 295 13.02 -15.17 7.20
N ILE A 296 14.34 -14.93 7.23
CA ILE A 296 15.22 -15.42 8.31
C ILE A 296 14.82 -14.78 9.64
N PHE A 297 14.68 -13.45 9.68
CA PHE A 297 14.28 -12.75 10.90
C PHE A 297 12.89 -13.16 11.37
N GLU A 298 11.93 -13.28 10.47
CA GLU A 298 10.57 -13.70 10.80
C GLU A 298 10.54 -15.11 11.39
N THR A 299 11.33 -16.02 10.82
CA THR A 299 11.49 -17.37 11.37
C THR A 299 12.07 -17.32 12.79
N ILE A 300 13.04 -16.44 13.06
CA ILE A 300 13.57 -16.24 14.43
C ILE A 300 12.46 -15.71 15.36
N LEU A 301 11.69 -14.70 14.94
CA LEU A 301 10.61 -14.12 15.74
C LEU A 301 9.56 -15.16 16.12
N LEU A 302 9.15 -16.00 15.17
CA LEU A 302 8.14 -17.05 15.37
C LEU A 302 8.59 -18.15 16.34
N ASN A 303 9.89 -18.50 16.36
CA ASN A 303 10.38 -19.58 17.24
C ASN A 303 10.80 -19.08 18.62
N TYR A 304 11.33 -17.86 18.74
CA TYR A 304 11.84 -17.33 20.01
C TYR A 304 10.83 -16.46 20.77
N LYS A 305 9.59 -16.30 20.27
CA LYS A 305 8.54 -15.43 20.84
C LYS A 305 9.06 -14.02 21.17
N LEU A 306 9.97 -13.52 20.34
CA LEU A 306 10.38 -12.13 20.39
C LEU A 306 9.14 -11.30 20.00
N GLY A 307 8.90 -10.19 20.69
CA GLY A 307 7.78 -9.30 20.43
C GLY A 307 7.88 -8.61 19.05
N ALA A 308 7.26 -7.44 18.91
CA ALA A 308 7.40 -6.65 17.69
C ALA A 308 8.87 -6.33 17.40
N PHE A 309 9.25 -6.38 16.12
CA PHE A 309 10.61 -6.12 15.66
C PHE A 309 10.60 -5.13 14.49
N PRO A 310 11.60 -4.23 14.37
CA PRO A 310 11.64 -3.23 13.31
C PRO A 310 11.72 -3.87 11.92
N GLY A 311 10.69 -3.68 11.10
CA GLY A 311 10.61 -4.26 9.75
C GLY A 311 11.69 -3.68 8.83
N THR A 312 12.00 -2.40 8.97
CA THR A 312 13.01 -1.74 8.15
C THR A 312 14.42 -2.29 8.39
N LEU A 313 14.73 -2.72 9.62
CA LEU A 313 15.99 -3.36 9.97
C LEU A 313 16.14 -4.71 9.26
N MET A 314 15.08 -5.53 9.29
CA MET A 314 15.03 -6.83 8.60
C MET A 314 15.30 -6.66 7.10
N ILE A 315 14.77 -5.60 6.49
CA ILE A 315 14.95 -5.28 5.06
C ILE A 315 16.37 -4.79 4.77
N ILE A 316 16.91 -3.86 5.56
CA ILE A 316 18.27 -3.31 5.36
C ILE A 316 19.32 -4.41 5.41
N CYS A 317 19.21 -5.34 6.36
CA CYS A 317 20.19 -6.42 6.52
C CYS A 317 20.37 -7.25 5.25
N GLY A 318 19.33 -7.41 4.42
CA GLY A 318 19.45 -8.09 3.13
C GLY A 318 20.08 -7.23 2.04
N TRP A 319 19.80 -5.93 2.03
CA TRP A 319 20.22 -5.02 0.96
C TRP A 319 21.64 -4.45 1.13
N LEU A 320 22.00 -4.05 2.34
CA LEU A 320 23.25 -3.34 2.63
C LEU A 320 24.50 -4.14 2.22
N PRO A 321 24.60 -5.47 2.48
CA PRO A 321 25.76 -6.26 2.06
C PRO A 321 25.96 -6.26 0.54
N LEU A 322 24.87 -6.31 -0.23
CA LEU A 322 24.93 -6.31 -1.70
C LEU A 322 25.44 -4.99 -2.26
N VAL A 323 24.98 -3.87 -1.69
CA VAL A 323 25.45 -2.55 -2.11
C VAL A 323 26.91 -2.34 -1.70
N ALA A 324 27.31 -2.77 -0.51
CA ALA A 324 28.69 -2.71 -0.06
C ALA A 324 29.61 -3.53 -0.99
N PHE A 325 29.23 -4.78 -1.30
CA PHE A 325 29.99 -5.63 -2.21
C PHE A 325 30.11 -5.05 -3.62
N LYS A 326 29.03 -4.46 -4.14
CA LYS A 326 29.05 -3.82 -5.46
C LYS A 326 29.92 -2.57 -5.50
N LYS A 327 29.98 -1.79 -4.42
CA LYS A 327 30.89 -0.64 -4.30
C LYS A 327 32.35 -1.03 -4.14
N LEU A 328 32.65 -2.19 -3.55
CA LEU A 328 34.03 -2.68 -3.40
C LEU A 328 34.61 -3.25 -4.70
N LYS A 329 33.76 -3.66 -5.64
CA LYS A 329 34.16 -4.22 -6.95
C LYS A 329 34.41 -3.14 -8.02
N HIS A 330 34.17 -1.87 -7.70
CA HIS A 330 34.39 -0.70 -8.54
C HIS A 330 35.40 0.23 -7.88
#